data_AF-A0A5B9QYS3-F1
#
_entry.id   AF-A0A5B9QYS3-F1
#
_cell.length_a   1.000
_cell.length_b   1.000
_cell.length_c   1.000
_cell.angle_alpha   90.00
_cell.angle_beta   90.00
_cell.angle_gamma   90.00
#
_symmetry.space_group_name_H-M   'P 1'
#
loop_
_entity.id
_entity.type
_entity.pdbx_description
1 polymer ?
#
loop_
_entity_poly.entity_id
_entity_poly.type
_entity_poly.pdbx_seq_one_letter_code
_entity_poly.pdbx_strand_id
1 'polypeptide(L)' 'MLPTIAQAVDEGKLRPVIDRTFPLEQTAAAHDFVEQGHTCGKVVIEIDDD' A
#
# COMPACT_ATOMS: atom_id res chain seq x y z
N MET A 1 -21.01 2.73 0.94
CA MET A 1 -19.89 3.65 1.28
C MET A 1 -18.60 3.28 0.53
N LEU A 2 -18.22 2.00 0.40
CA LEU A 2 -17.10 1.56 -0.44
C LEU A 2 -17.14 2.00 -1.93
N PRO A 3 -18.28 1.95 -2.66
CA PRO A 3 -18.27 2.26 -4.10
C PRO A 3 -17.87 3.70 -4.41
N THR A 4 -18.18 4.65 -3.53
CA THR A 4 -17.83 6.06 -3.72
C THR A 4 -16.32 6.30 -3.64
N ILE A 5 -15.63 5.59 -2.73
CA ILE A 5 -14.18 5.72 -2.58
C ILE A 5 -13.47 5.06 -3.76
N ALA A 6 -13.91 3.87 -4.16
CA ALA A 6 -13.38 3.17 -5.33
C ALA A 6 -13.52 4.04 -6.60
N GLN A 7 -14.71 4.60 -6.84
CA GLN A 7 -14.94 5.49 -7.98
C GLN A 7 -14.01 6.72 -7.97
N ALA A 8 -13.75 7.31 -6.81
CA ALA A 8 -12.82 8.44 -6.72
C ALA A 8 -11.37 8.03 -7.05
N VAL A 9 -10.97 6.80 -6.75
CA VAL A 9 -9.67 6.24 -7.15
C VAL A 9 -9.63 5.99 -8.65
N ASP A 10 -10.67 5.35 -9.20
CA ASP A 10 -10.78 5.04 -10.64
C ASP A 10 -10.76 6.31 -11.50
N GLU A 11 -11.43 7.37 -11.04
CA GLU A 11 -11.45 8.68 -11.69
C GLU A 11 -10.16 9.51 -11.45
N GLY A 12 -9.19 8.97 -10.68
CA GLY A 12 -7.93 9.65 -10.35
C GLY A 12 -8.05 10.84 -9.39
N LYS A 13 -9.25 11.08 -8.84
CA LYS A 13 -9.53 12.15 -7.87
C LYS A 13 -8.93 11.85 -6.50
N LEU A 14 -8.77 10.57 -6.16
CA LEU A 14 -8.08 10.09 -4.98
C LEU A 14 -6.90 9.21 -5.41
N ARG A 15 -5.68 9.58 -5.03
CA ARG A 15 -4.47 8.81 -5.33
C ARG A 15 -3.79 8.40 -4.02
N PRO A 16 -3.72 7.11 -3.68
CA PRO A 16 -2.97 6.66 -2.52
C PRO A 16 -1.48 6.95 -2.73
N VAL A 17 -0.82 7.47 -1.70
CA VAL A 17 0.63 7.63 -1.68
C VAL A 17 1.23 6.31 -1.22
N ILE A 18 2.10 5.74 -2.05
CA ILE A 18 2.88 4.54 -1.70
C ILE A 18 4.20 5.03 -1.10
N ASP A 19 4.48 4.59 0.11
CA ASP A 19 5.73 4.90 0.81
C ASP A 19 6.83 3.93 0.37
N ARG A 20 6.53 2.63 0.46
CA ARG A 20 7.45 1.56 0.09
C ARG A 20 6.71 0.31 -0.34
N THR A 21 7.31 -0.41 -1.28
CA THR A 21 6.86 -1.74 -1.74
C THR A 21 7.87 -2.79 -1.32
N PHE A 22 7.39 -3.93 -0.83
CA PHE A 22 8.20 -5.09 -0.47
C PHE A 22 7.69 -6.32 -1.24
N PRO A 23 8.58 -7.25 -1.66
CA PRO A 23 8.11 -8.52 -2.20
C PRO A 23 7.50 -9.38 -1.08
N LEU A 24 6.68 -10.36 -1.45
CA LEU A 24 5.94 -11.22 -0.51
C LEU A 24 6.85 -11.89 0.52
N GLU A 25 8.04 -12.33 0.13
CA GLU A 25 9.03 -12.98 1.00
C GLU A 25 9.55 -12.04 2.10
N GLN A 26 9.43 -10.73 1.92
CA GLN A 26 9.88 -9.70 2.86
C GLN A 26 8.73 -9.12 3.71
N THR A 27 7.60 -9.82 3.81
CA THR A 27 6.45 -9.37 4.63
C THR A 27 6.83 -9.07 6.08
N ALA A 28 7.73 -9.84 6.69
CA ALA A 28 8.22 -9.56 8.05
C ALA A 28 8.93 -8.19 8.15
N ALA A 29 9.83 -7.89 7.20
CA ALA A 29 10.52 -6.60 7.15
C ALA A 29 9.55 -5.43 6.87
N ALA A 30 8.49 -5.66 6.09
CA ALA A 30 7.44 -4.67 5.88
C ALA A 30 6.68 -4.37 7.18
N HIS A 31 6.38 -5.38 8.00
CA HIS A 31 5.78 -5.19 9.32
C HIS A 31 6.71 -4.40 10.25
N ASP A 32 7.97 -4.80 10.38
CA ASP A 32 8.97 -4.08 11.19
C ASP A 32 9.09 -2.61 10.75
N PHE A 33 8.98 -2.33 9.44
CA PHE A 33 9.00 -0.96 8.91
C PHE A 33 7.77 -0.14 9.31
N VAL A 34 6.57 -0.73 9.30
CA VAL A 34 5.34 -0.07 9.75
C VAL A 34 5.36 0.19 11.25
N GLU A 35 5.87 -0.75 12.04
CA GLU A 35 5.95 -0.65 13.50
C GLU A 35 6.85 0.49 13.99
N GLN A 36 7.81 0.92 13.17
CA GLN A 36 8.65 2.10 13.47
C GLN A 36 7.86 3.42 13.48
N GLY A 37 6.61 3.45 12.98
CA GLY A 37 5.69 4.58 13.10
C GLY A 37 6.01 5.80 12.21
N HIS A 38 6.98 5.69 11.30
CA HIS A 38 7.43 6.79 10.43
C HIS A 38 6.95 6.65 8.98
N THR A 39 5.90 5.87 8.73
CA THR A 39 5.44 5.63 7.35
C THR A 39 4.69 6.84 6.79
N CYS A 40 5.10 7.28 5.61
CA CYS A 40 4.53 8.41 4.88
C CYS A 40 3.67 7.91 3.71
N GLY A 41 2.63 7.14 4.01
CA GLY A 41 1.73 6.57 3.01
C GLY A 41 1.37 5.12 3.32
N LYS A 42 1.11 4.35 2.26
CA LYS A 42 0.84 2.91 2.35
C LYS A 42 2.10 2.11 2.05
N VAL A 43 2.31 1.07 2.84
CA VAL A 43 3.27 0.00 2.54
C VAL A 43 2.52 -1.06 1.74
N VAL A 44 3.10 -1.47 0.61
CA VAL A 44 2.50 -2.43 -0.31
C VAL A 44 3.35 -3.70 -0.32
N ILE A 45 2.68 -4.85 -0.34
CA ILE A 45 3.31 -6.13 -0.62
C ILE A 45 3.02 -6.48 -2.09
N GLU A 46 4.07 -6.68 -2.86
CA GLU A 46 4.00 -7.15 -4.24
C GLU A 46 4.02 -8.68 -4.26
N ILE A 47 3.12 -9.25 -5.05
CA ILE A 47 3.00 -10.69 -5.28
C ILE A 47 3.27 -10.86 -6.76
N ASP A 48 4.30 -11.61 -7.12
CA ASP A 48 4.54 -11.98 -8.51
C ASP A 48 3.50 -13.01 -8.97
N ASP A 49 2.89 -12.78 -10.14
CA ASP A 49 2.01 -13.71 -10.83
C ASP A 49 2.86 -14.61 -11.77
N ASP A 50 3.45 -15.69 -11.25
CA ASP A 50 3.97 -16.80 -12.09
C ASP A 50 2.91 -17.91 -12.24
#